data_AF-A0A7S0FCT8-F1
#
_entry.id   AF-A0A7S0FCT8-F1
#
_cell.length_a   1.000
_cell.length_b   1.000
_cell.length_c   1.000
_cell.angle_alpha   90.00
_cell.angle_beta   90.00
_cell.angle_gamma   90.00
#
_symmetry.space_group_name_H-M   'P 1'
#
loop_
_entity.id
_entity.type
_entity.pdbx_description
1 polymer ?
#
loop_
_entity_poly.entity_id
_entity_poly.type
_entity_poly.pdbx_seq_one_letter_code
_entity_poly.pdbx_strand_id
1 'polypeptide(L)'
;AAGVAAETAAIVLPQIHATVRRFSNLRAASQLPTKLETAMVQVVVEKMKNITSKNAVPKILQDFAQPPGEPWQRFRVTLELLQSVHATLERAKDCSAQTVAEWQRAKTDFCAGTNSILVRAGTLKDGPWKALSQLEDRMVLSVEAKLDDLAGKAEERETAEKARRDKARRAEEAKREQAKRTHFEKEVAALKALVQDGRLRDATHGGLEALLAAMQEVRMLVKEGLQSTEADAALKAGEVAGRHFCEQPERRSRQSRWLRQQGLGCCRELLEAQGLLDCLGTLAEECRGSAKLPERWQAVRLPKRICSVLLAAVASGKLRKTKFDILDNEVPHGWSREFSQSAGLHYFKRMYGKGTQWEWPTEDEPVDDIDEPPVPDCPRPGAACYVGDTECPVRCALCDVTGEVQHWERLSDAVQALRLDYMLELGWGSSLVHEDTGHEVVKGLKLAWFAELAWCLSAAKAPALVHQNFWHRVVRPHIPNQSTPIAILKALGEILRKARSRERELFDTPPAAASAPEAQDPAACR
;
A
#
# COMPACT_ATOMS: atom_id res chain seq x y z
N ALA A 1 52.86 56.62 -53.59
CA ALA A 1 53.67 57.87 -53.49
C ALA A 1 53.72 58.42 -52.05
N ALA A 2 52.59 58.69 -51.37
CA ALA A 2 52.58 59.24 -50.01
C ALA A 2 53.26 58.37 -48.93
N GLY A 3 53.25 57.04 -49.07
CA GLY A 3 53.90 56.12 -48.13
C GLY A 3 55.44 56.19 -48.12
N VAL A 4 56.05 56.42 -49.28
CA VAL A 4 57.51 56.50 -49.48
C VAL A 4 58.04 57.84 -48.96
N ALA A 5 57.29 58.94 -49.15
CA ALA A 5 57.65 60.25 -48.59
C ALA A 5 57.67 60.25 -47.04
N ALA A 6 56.76 59.50 -46.40
CA ALA A 6 56.69 59.39 -44.95
C ALA A 6 57.83 58.56 -44.34
N GLU A 7 58.33 57.52 -45.03
CA GLU A 7 59.47 56.72 -44.58
C GLU A 7 60.78 57.50 -44.67
N THR A 8 61.00 58.21 -45.79
CA THR A 8 62.14 59.12 -45.92
C THR A 8 62.05 60.26 -44.91
N ALA A 9 60.86 60.80 -44.65
CA ALA A 9 60.65 61.82 -43.62
C ALA A 9 60.93 61.30 -42.21
N ALA A 10 60.58 60.04 -41.88
CA ALA A 10 60.85 59.46 -40.57
C ALA A 10 62.36 59.30 -40.28
N ILE A 11 63.18 59.07 -41.32
CA ILE A 11 64.64 58.96 -41.20
C ILE A 11 65.30 60.35 -41.16
N VAL A 12 64.81 61.28 -41.97
CA VAL A 12 65.46 62.57 -42.21
C VAL A 12 65.04 63.65 -41.21
N LEU A 13 63.77 63.69 -40.79
CA LEU A 13 63.26 64.70 -39.85
C LEU A 13 63.97 64.68 -38.48
N PRO A 14 64.33 63.53 -37.87
CA PRO A 14 65.08 63.52 -36.61
C PRO A 14 66.47 64.13 -36.72
N GLN A 15 67.15 63.83 -37.82
CA GLN A 15 68.49 64.34 -38.12
C GLN A 15 68.45 65.85 -38.38
N ILE A 16 67.43 66.32 -39.11
CA ILE A 16 67.19 67.75 -39.32
C ILE A 16 66.84 68.45 -37.99
N HIS A 17 66.01 67.85 -37.14
CA HIS A 17 65.62 68.46 -35.85
C HIS A 17 66.81 68.66 -34.91
N ALA A 18 67.64 67.61 -34.76
CA ALA A 18 68.83 67.64 -33.93
C ALA A 18 69.84 68.70 -34.42
N THR A 19 69.93 68.88 -35.74
CA THR A 19 70.77 69.90 -36.37
C THR A 19 70.20 71.30 -36.12
N VAL A 20 68.91 71.53 -36.37
CA VAL A 20 68.24 72.83 -36.21
C VAL A 20 68.28 73.33 -34.76
N ARG A 21 68.12 72.45 -33.76
CA ARG A 21 68.27 72.83 -32.33
C ARG A 21 69.69 73.27 -31.97
N ARG A 22 70.74 72.76 -32.62
CA ARG A 22 72.12 73.20 -32.37
C ARG A 22 72.38 74.63 -32.85
N PHE A 23 71.54 75.15 -33.76
CA PHE A 23 71.67 76.48 -34.35
C PHE A 23 70.59 77.49 -33.90
N SER A 24 69.79 77.16 -32.88
CA SER A 24 68.60 77.93 -32.48
C SER A 24 68.86 79.29 -31.82
N ASN A 25 70.12 79.70 -31.62
CA ASN A 25 70.47 81.00 -31.05
C ASN A 25 70.28 82.19 -32.02
N LEU A 26 69.83 81.95 -33.25
CA LEU A 26 69.57 82.96 -34.28
C LEU A 26 68.08 83.38 -34.29
N ARG A 27 67.79 84.70 -34.19
CA ARG A 27 66.42 85.27 -34.15
C ARG A 27 65.48 84.83 -35.28
N ALA A 28 66.01 84.43 -36.43
CA ALA A 28 65.22 83.94 -37.58
C ALA A 28 64.84 82.43 -37.49
N ALA A 29 65.40 81.69 -36.53
CA ALA A 29 65.23 80.23 -36.40
C ALA A 29 64.24 79.80 -35.30
N SER A 30 63.61 80.73 -34.59
CA SER A 30 62.76 80.43 -33.41
C SER A 30 61.48 79.64 -33.73
N GLN A 31 60.96 79.71 -34.97
CA GLN A 31 59.73 78.99 -35.38
C GLN A 31 59.98 77.64 -36.08
N LEU A 32 61.23 77.37 -36.47
CA LEU A 32 61.59 76.16 -37.23
C LEU A 32 61.44 74.87 -36.40
N PRO A 33 61.84 74.83 -35.11
CA PRO A 33 61.63 73.66 -34.25
C PRO A 33 60.16 73.26 -34.14
N THR A 34 59.26 74.21 -33.93
CA THR A 34 57.81 73.94 -33.78
C THR A 34 57.17 73.42 -35.07
N LYS A 35 57.57 73.95 -36.24
CA LYS A 35 57.10 73.44 -37.55
C LYS A 35 57.58 72.01 -37.82
N LEU A 36 58.81 71.71 -37.43
CA LEU A 36 59.39 70.38 -37.59
C LEU A 36 58.76 69.36 -36.61
N GLU A 37 58.54 69.75 -35.36
CA GLU A 37 57.77 68.98 -34.38
C GLU A 37 56.34 68.71 -34.88
N THR A 38 55.67 69.71 -35.48
CA THR A 38 54.36 69.51 -36.12
C THR A 38 54.40 68.47 -37.23
N ALA A 39 55.39 68.54 -38.13
CA ALA A 39 55.54 67.60 -39.23
C ALA A 39 55.83 66.18 -38.74
N MET A 40 56.69 66.03 -37.73
CA MET A 40 57.01 64.73 -37.12
C MET A 40 55.80 64.12 -36.43
N VAL A 41 55.06 64.90 -35.63
CA VAL A 41 53.82 64.43 -34.99
C VAL A 41 52.78 64.05 -36.05
N GLN A 42 52.63 64.82 -37.12
CA GLN A 42 51.71 64.48 -38.22
C GLN A 42 52.09 63.16 -38.92
N VAL A 43 53.38 62.92 -39.19
CA VAL A 43 53.85 61.65 -39.79
C VAL A 43 53.50 60.47 -38.89
N VAL A 44 53.75 60.59 -37.58
CA VAL A 44 53.43 59.54 -36.61
C VAL A 44 51.91 59.33 -36.47
N VAL A 45 51.14 60.41 -36.32
CA VAL A 45 49.67 60.35 -36.20
C VAL A 45 49.03 59.75 -37.45
N GLU A 46 49.43 60.15 -38.66
CA GLU A 46 48.89 59.59 -39.90
C GLU A 46 49.25 58.12 -40.11
N LYS A 47 50.46 57.71 -39.70
CA LYS A 47 50.84 56.29 -39.72
C LYS A 47 50.08 55.48 -38.67
N MET A 48 49.86 56.04 -37.48
CA MET A 48 49.09 55.40 -36.43
C MET A 48 47.57 55.39 -36.68
N LYS A 49 47.01 56.30 -37.47
CA LYS A 49 45.60 56.20 -37.93
C LYS A 49 45.40 55.04 -38.91
N ASN A 50 46.44 54.69 -39.68
CA ASN A 50 46.43 53.59 -40.64
C ASN A 50 46.89 52.26 -39.99
N ILE A 51 46.12 51.82 -38.99
CA ILE A 51 46.39 50.70 -38.05
C ILE A 51 46.54 49.31 -38.72
N THR A 52 46.38 49.18 -40.03
CA THR A 52 46.54 47.90 -40.74
C THR A 52 48.00 47.42 -40.84
N SER A 53 49.00 48.26 -40.55
CA SER A 53 50.42 47.87 -40.55
C SER A 53 50.97 47.59 -39.14
N LYS A 54 50.69 46.40 -38.61
CA LYS A 54 51.06 45.98 -37.23
C LYS A 54 52.56 46.13 -36.88
N ASN A 55 53.45 46.22 -37.88
CA ASN A 55 54.91 46.21 -37.66
C ASN A 55 55.62 47.54 -37.94
N ALA A 56 54.97 48.51 -38.59
CA ALA A 56 55.65 49.75 -39.04
C ALA A 56 55.63 50.86 -37.97
N VAL A 57 54.54 50.96 -37.21
CA VAL A 57 54.33 52.01 -36.20
C VAL A 57 55.32 51.91 -35.01
N PRO A 58 55.56 50.73 -34.40
CA PRO A 58 56.53 50.61 -33.30
C PRO A 58 57.94 51.01 -33.74
N LYS A 59 58.34 50.64 -34.96
CA LYS A 59 59.67 50.95 -35.52
C LYS A 59 59.87 52.45 -35.72
N ILE A 60 58.86 53.13 -36.29
CA ILE A 60 58.88 54.59 -36.48
C ILE A 60 58.96 55.32 -35.12
N LEU A 61 58.15 54.91 -34.15
CA LEU A 61 58.21 55.48 -32.79
C LEU A 61 59.54 55.19 -32.09
N GLN A 62 60.14 54.03 -32.32
CA GLN A 62 61.45 53.66 -31.80
C GLN A 62 62.56 54.52 -32.40
N ASP A 63 62.53 54.78 -33.71
CA ASP A 63 63.48 55.66 -34.40
C ASP A 63 63.38 57.11 -33.90
N PHE A 64 62.16 57.59 -33.66
CA PHE A 64 61.93 58.91 -33.03
C PHE A 64 62.24 58.93 -31.52
N ALA A 65 62.31 57.81 -30.81
CA ALA A 65 62.59 57.78 -29.36
C ALA A 65 64.08 57.75 -29.00
N GLN A 66 64.98 57.56 -29.98
CA GLN A 66 66.43 57.42 -29.80
C GLN A 66 67.17 58.71 -29.38
N PRO A 67 66.87 59.91 -29.93
CA PRO A 67 67.65 61.11 -29.61
C PRO A 67 67.34 61.67 -28.20
N PRO A 68 68.30 62.34 -27.53
CA PRO A 68 68.07 62.94 -26.21
C PRO A 68 67.30 64.28 -26.29
N GLY A 69 66.31 64.48 -25.40
CA GLY A 69 65.55 65.74 -25.24
C GLY A 69 64.04 65.57 -25.05
N GLU A 70 63.36 66.61 -24.54
CA GLU A 70 61.92 66.59 -24.21
C GLU A 70 60.98 66.12 -25.35
N PRO A 71 61.14 66.53 -26.63
CA PRO A 71 60.28 66.06 -27.73
C PRO A 71 60.35 64.56 -27.98
N TRP A 72 61.52 63.97 -27.75
CA TRP A 72 61.80 62.56 -27.98
C TRP A 72 61.26 61.68 -26.86
N GLN A 73 61.22 62.24 -25.65
CA GLN A 73 60.60 61.62 -24.50
C GLN A 73 59.10 61.39 -24.70
N ARG A 74 58.41 62.28 -25.44
CA ARG A 74 56.99 62.10 -25.78
C ARG A 74 56.75 60.89 -26.70
N PHE A 75 57.57 60.71 -27.74
CA PHE A 75 57.48 59.53 -28.62
C PHE A 75 57.84 58.23 -27.89
N ARG A 76 58.77 58.27 -26.94
CA ARG A 76 59.09 57.12 -26.06
C ARG A 76 57.89 56.72 -25.20
N VAL A 77 57.21 57.71 -24.61
CA VAL A 77 55.96 57.49 -23.85
C VAL A 77 54.87 56.89 -24.75
N THR A 78 54.68 57.40 -25.97
CA THR A 78 53.71 56.84 -26.92
C THR A 78 54.06 55.39 -27.31
N LEU A 79 55.35 55.06 -27.47
CA LEU A 79 55.81 53.70 -27.76
C LEU A 79 55.50 52.74 -26.60
N GLU A 80 55.80 53.14 -25.36
CA GLU A 80 55.49 52.36 -24.16
C GLU A 80 53.98 52.14 -24.00
N LEU A 81 53.17 53.17 -24.29
CA LEU A 81 51.72 53.05 -24.29
C LEU A 81 51.24 52.04 -25.34
N LEU A 82 51.79 52.10 -26.55
CA LEU A 82 51.44 51.19 -27.64
C LEU A 82 51.82 49.73 -27.31
N GLN A 83 52.96 49.51 -26.65
CA GLN A 83 53.37 48.20 -26.16
C GLN A 83 52.43 47.69 -25.06
N SER A 84 52.03 48.55 -24.12
CA SER A 84 51.07 48.21 -23.06
C SER A 84 49.68 47.84 -23.62
N VAL A 85 49.20 48.62 -24.60
CA VAL A 85 47.97 48.34 -25.36
C VAL A 85 48.05 46.98 -26.06
N HIS A 86 49.16 46.71 -26.75
CA HIS A 86 49.34 45.45 -27.47
C HIS A 86 49.39 44.25 -26.51
N ALA A 87 50.18 44.33 -25.44
CA ALA A 87 50.28 43.26 -24.44
C ALA A 87 48.94 42.95 -23.74
N THR A 88 48.10 43.97 -23.54
CA THR A 88 46.77 43.82 -22.95
C THR A 88 45.79 43.19 -23.94
N LEU A 89 45.83 43.62 -25.21
CA LEU A 89 44.99 43.05 -26.27
C LEU A 89 45.36 41.60 -26.62
N GLU A 90 46.64 41.21 -26.56
CA GLU A 90 47.04 39.82 -26.76
C GLU A 90 46.59 38.94 -25.57
N ARG A 91 46.81 39.39 -24.32
CA ARG A 91 46.25 38.69 -23.14
C ARG A 91 44.73 38.50 -23.25
N ALA A 92 44.03 39.49 -23.82
CA ALA A 92 42.59 39.43 -23.99
C ALA A 92 42.11 38.41 -25.05
N LYS A 93 42.97 37.96 -25.99
CA LYS A 93 42.59 36.98 -27.01
C LYS A 93 42.59 35.55 -26.50
N ASP A 94 43.49 35.22 -25.57
CA ASP A 94 43.71 33.84 -25.13
C ASP A 94 42.81 33.42 -23.96
N CYS A 95 42.04 34.35 -23.40
CA CYS A 95 41.40 34.17 -22.09
C CYS A 95 39.88 34.04 -22.16
N SER A 96 39.36 33.05 -22.90
CA SER A 96 37.92 32.78 -22.98
C SER A 96 37.27 32.28 -21.68
N ALA A 97 38.08 31.94 -20.67
CA ALA A 97 37.66 31.34 -19.39
C ALA A 97 37.85 32.26 -18.16
N GLN A 98 38.20 33.53 -18.34
CA GLN A 98 38.39 34.46 -17.21
C GLN A 98 37.05 34.89 -16.59
N THR A 99 37.08 35.05 -15.26
CA THR A 99 35.97 35.53 -14.43
C THR A 99 35.81 37.06 -14.54
N VAL A 100 34.65 37.57 -14.11
CA VAL A 100 34.39 39.03 -14.08
C VAL A 100 35.46 39.77 -13.26
N ALA A 101 35.87 39.21 -12.13
CA ALA A 101 36.87 39.79 -11.24
C ALA A 101 38.27 39.87 -11.90
N GLU A 102 38.60 38.92 -12.76
CA GLU A 102 39.87 38.90 -13.48
C GLU A 102 39.91 39.96 -14.59
N TRP A 103 38.81 40.16 -15.31
CA TRP A 103 38.70 41.25 -16.31
C TRP A 103 38.71 42.64 -15.66
N GLN A 104 38.02 42.81 -14.52
CA GLN A 104 38.06 44.05 -13.76
C GLN A 104 39.47 44.36 -13.24
N ARG A 105 40.20 43.35 -12.75
CA ARG A 105 41.60 43.49 -12.35
C ARG A 105 42.49 43.85 -13.52
N ALA A 106 42.34 43.18 -14.66
CA ALA A 106 43.09 43.48 -15.88
C ALA A 106 42.85 44.92 -16.36
N LYS A 107 41.61 45.43 -16.24
CA LYS A 107 41.28 46.83 -16.49
C LYS A 107 41.97 47.76 -15.50
N THR A 108 41.89 47.50 -14.20
CA THR A 108 42.57 48.31 -13.19
C THR A 108 44.08 48.36 -13.42
N ASP A 109 44.71 47.22 -13.71
CA ASP A 109 46.14 47.13 -13.99
C ASP A 109 46.53 47.88 -15.26
N PHE A 110 45.71 47.77 -16.31
CA PHE A 110 45.89 48.53 -17.56
C PHE A 110 45.80 50.03 -17.31
N CYS A 111 44.71 50.51 -16.69
CA CYS A 111 44.51 51.93 -16.38
C CYS A 111 45.62 52.48 -15.47
N ALA A 112 46.07 51.73 -14.46
CA ALA A 112 47.16 52.13 -13.59
C ALA A 112 48.49 52.25 -14.36
N GLY A 113 48.79 51.27 -15.22
CA GLY A 113 49.97 51.28 -16.08
C GLY A 113 49.96 52.42 -17.10
N THR A 114 48.84 52.65 -17.77
CA THR A 114 48.71 53.73 -18.76
C THR A 114 48.71 55.11 -18.12
N ASN A 115 48.09 55.29 -16.95
CA ASN A 115 48.17 56.54 -16.19
C ASN A 115 49.61 56.85 -15.75
N SER A 116 50.37 55.86 -15.28
CA SER A 116 51.79 56.04 -14.97
C SER A 116 52.60 56.49 -16.19
N ILE A 117 52.36 55.87 -17.36
CA ILE A 117 53.00 56.22 -18.63
C ILE A 117 52.64 57.67 -19.06
N LEU A 118 51.36 58.03 -18.98
CA LEU A 118 50.84 59.35 -19.39
C LEU A 118 51.23 60.48 -18.43
N VAL A 119 51.35 60.22 -17.12
CA VAL A 119 51.83 61.23 -16.14
C VAL A 119 53.27 61.64 -16.43
N ARG A 120 54.13 60.70 -16.85
CA ARG A 120 55.51 61.01 -17.28
C ARG A 120 55.58 61.82 -18.58
N ALA A 121 54.47 61.91 -19.33
CA ALA A 121 54.40 62.69 -20.56
C ALA A 121 54.41 64.21 -20.33
N GLY A 122 54.04 64.69 -19.14
CA GLY A 122 54.07 66.11 -18.77
C GLY A 122 53.08 67.01 -19.54
N THR A 123 53.26 68.33 -19.39
CA THR A 123 52.36 69.44 -19.81
C THR A 123 52.29 69.71 -21.32
N LEU A 124 52.90 68.87 -22.17
CA LEU A 124 52.89 69.00 -23.63
C LEU A 124 51.59 68.48 -24.26
N LYS A 125 50.44 68.95 -23.77
CA LYS A 125 49.11 68.62 -24.31
C LYS A 125 48.65 69.57 -25.42
N ASP A 126 49.33 70.70 -25.57
CA ASP A 126 48.97 71.78 -26.48
C ASP A 126 49.95 71.92 -27.66
N GLY A 127 49.53 72.68 -28.67
CA GLY A 127 50.32 72.92 -29.88
C GLY A 127 50.48 71.65 -30.76
N PRO A 128 51.68 71.35 -31.28
CA PRO A 128 51.87 70.27 -32.26
C PRO A 128 51.55 68.87 -31.73
N TRP A 129 51.59 68.67 -30.41
CA TRP A 129 51.42 67.37 -29.74
C TRP A 129 49.97 66.98 -29.45
N LYS A 130 49.03 67.93 -29.62
CA LYS A 130 47.61 67.72 -29.35
C LYS A 130 47.04 66.52 -30.13
N ALA A 131 47.45 66.35 -31.38
CA ALA A 131 46.99 65.25 -32.23
C ALA A 131 47.49 63.88 -31.75
N LEU A 132 48.70 63.82 -31.18
CA LEU A 132 49.27 62.59 -30.61
C LEU A 132 48.57 62.23 -29.29
N SER A 133 48.38 63.22 -28.40
CA SER A 133 47.65 63.02 -27.14
C SER A 133 46.21 62.52 -27.38
N GLN A 134 45.48 63.10 -28.35
CA GLN A 134 44.14 62.66 -28.72
C GLN A 134 44.09 61.22 -29.28
N LEU A 135 45.20 60.73 -29.82
CA LEU A 135 45.30 59.39 -30.34
C LEU A 135 45.61 58.39 -29.22
N GLU A 136 46.50 58.76 -28.29
CA GLU A 136 46.78 58.01 -27.06
C GLU A 136 45.52 57.82 -26.23
N ASP A 137 44.77 58.89 -25.99
CA ASP A 137 43.49 58.84 -25.27
C ASP A 137 42.51 57.88 -25.97
N ARG A 138 42.44 57.94 -27.31
CA ARG A 138 41.59 57.02 -28.09
C ARG A 138 42.02 55.55 -27.98
N MET A 139 43.33 55.27 -27.94
CA MET A 139 43.82 53.90 -27.76
C MET A 139 43.48 53.36 -26.38
N VAL A 140 43.69 54.17 -25.32
CA VAL A 140 43.35 53.80 -23.94
C VAL A 140 41.85 53.53 -23.82
N LEU A 141 41.01 54.47 -24.26
CA LEU A 141 39.56 54.32 -24.25
C LEU A 141 39.08 53.10 -25.05
N SER A 142 39.72 52.81 -26.20
CA SER A 142 39.37 51.64 -27.02
C SER A 142 39.71 50.32 -26.34
N VAL A 143 40.79 50.25 -25.56
CA VAL A 143 41.14 49.03 -24.79
C VAL A 143 40.26 48.90 -23.57
N GLU A 144 40.02 49.99 -22.84
CA GLU A 144 39.09 50.02 -21.70
C GLU A 144 37.69 49.54 -22.12
N ALA A 145 37.15 50.08 -23.21
CA ALA A 145 35.85 49.66 -23.75
C ALA A 145 35.83 48.18 -24.14
N LYS A 146 36.95 47.64 -24.63
CA LYS A 146 37.06 46.21 -24.97
C LYS A 146 37.15 45.32 -23.73
N LEU A 147 37.86 45.76 -22.69
CA LEU A 147 37.90 45.04 -21.41
C LEU A 147 36.54 45.08 -20.71
N ASP A 148 35.79 46.18 -20.82
CA ASP A 148 34.42 46.29 -20.32
C ASP A 148 33.45 45.36 -21.07
N ASP A 149 33.54 45.28 -22.40
CA ASP A 149 32.77 44.32 -23.21
C ASP A 149 33.08 42.86 -22.83
N LEU A 150 34.35 42.54 -22.57
CA LEU A 150 34.77 41.21 -22.14
C LEU A 150 34.30 40.89 -20.71
N ALA A 151 34.36 41.86 -19.80
CA ALA A 151 33.82 41.73 -18.45
C ALA A 151 32.30 41.50 -18.47
N GLY A 152 31.56 42.26 -19.29
CA GLY A 152 30.12 42.09 -19.45
C GLY A 152 29.76 40.70 -20.01
N LYS A 153 30.50 40.22 -21.01
CA LYS A 153 30.33 38.85 -21.54
C LYS A 153 30.65 37.76 -20.51
N ALA A 154 31.64 37.98 -19.64
CA ALA A 154 31.95 37.06 -18.55
C ALA A 154 30.82 37.04 -17.51
N GLU A 155 30.24 38.20 -17.18
CA GLU A 155 29.13 38.33 -16.23
C GLU A 155 27.85 37.64 -16.75
N GLU A 156 27.52 37.81 -18.03
CA GLU A 156 26.42 37.10 -18.69
C GLU A 156 26.61 35.57 -18.62
N ARG A 157 27.85 35.08 -18.78
CA ARG A 157 28.15 33.65 -18.68
C ARG A 157 28.03 33.12 -17.25
N GLU A 158 28.59 33.82 -16.27
CA GLU A 158 28.51 33.43 -14.86
C GLU A 158 27.05 33.41 -14.38
N THR A 159 26.27 34.41 -14.74
CA THR A 159 24.83 34.49 -14.41
C THR A 159 24.03 33.39 -15.12
N ALA A 160 24.28 33.13 -16.40
CA ALA A 160 23.65 32.02 -17.13
C ALA A 160 24.02 30.64 -16.55
N GLU A 161 25.27 30.44 -16.15
CA GLU A 161 25.73 29.19 -15.53
C GLU A 161 25.10 29.00 -14.15
N LYS A 162 25.05 30.05 -13.32
CA LYS A 162 24.36 30.02 -12.03
C LYS A 162 22.88 29.68 -12.20
N ALA A 163 22.19 30.34 -13.14
CA ALA A 163 20.80 30.05 -13.45
C ALA A 163 20.60 28.59 -13.94
N ARG A 164 21.53 28.05 -14.73
CA ARG A 164 21.50 26.65 -15.17
C ARG A 164 21.69 25.68 -14.00
N ARG A 165 22.62 25.96 -13.07
CA ARG A 165 22.84 25.15 -11.85
C ARG A 165 21.62 25.20 -10.94
N ASP A 166 21.04 26.36 -10.71
CA ASP A 166 19.83 26.51 -9.91
C ASP A 166 18.62 25.80 -10.55
N LYS A 167 18.46 25.88 -11.88
CA LYS A 167 17.44 25.13 -12.62
C LYS A 167 17.65 23.61 -12.50
N ALA A 168 18.90 23.14 -12.57
CA ALA A 168 19.22 21.73 -12.40
C ALA A 168 18.91 21.24 -10.97
N ARG A 169 19.29 22.02 -9.93
CA ARG A 169 18.97 21.70 -8.53
C ARG A 169 17.46 21.61 -8.30
N ARG A 170 16.70 22.60 -8.78
CA ARG A 170 15.23 22.58 -8.69
C ARG A 170 14.61 21.39 -9.41
N ALA A 171 15.15 21.02 -10.58
CA ALA A 171 14.67 19.85 -11.33
C ALA A 171 14.97 18.53 -10.58
N GLU A 172 16.10 18.43 -9.90
CA GLU A 172 16.44 17.26 -9.09
C GLU A 172 15.60 17.17 -7.80
N GLU A 173 15.38 18.29 -7.11
CA GLU A 173 14.48 18.39 -5.97
C GLU A 173 13.03 17.99 -6.36
N ALA A 174 12.54 18.50 -7.50
CA ALA A 174 11.23 18.12 -8.03
C ALA A 174 11.14 16.63 -8.36
N LYS A 175 12.19 16.03 -8.94
CA LYS A 175 12.24 14.57 -9.19
C LYS A 175 12.21 13.76 -7.91
N ARG A 176 12.94 14.17 -6.87
CA ARG A 176 12.94 13.50 -5.56
C ARG A 176 11.57 13.58 -4.90
N GLU A 177 10.93 14.75 -4.95
CA GLU A 177 9.59 14.95 -4.39
C GLU A 177 8.54 14.13 -5.15
N GLN A 178 8.62 14.10 -6.49
CA GLN A 178 7.75 13.26 -7.31
C GLN A 178 7.96 11.77 -6.98
N ALA A 179 9.20 11.31 -6.83
CA ALA A 179 9.49 9.92 -6.46
C ALA A 179 8.88 9.55 -5.09
N LYS A 180 8.96 10.43 -4.09
CA LYS A 180 8.32 10.24 -2.78
C LYS A 180 6.80 10.12 -2.90
N ARG A 181 6.16 10.98 -3.70
CA ARG A 181 4.71 10.91 -3.95
C ARG A 181 4.31 9.60 -4.63
N THR A 182 5.05 9.18 -5.66
CA THR A 182 4.77 7.91 -6.34
C THR A 182 4.97 6.70 -5.44
N HIS A 183 5.95 6.74 -4.53
CA HIS A 183 6.15 5.70 -3.52
C HIS A 183 4.95 5.66 -2.55
N PHE A 184 4.52 6.82 -2.05
CA PHE A 184 3.38 6.92 -1.16
C PHE A 184 2.07 6.43 -1.79
N GLU A 185 1.78 6.81 -3.04
CA GLU A 185 0.62 6.31 -3.79
C GLU A 185 0.65 4.78 -3.95
N LYS A 186 1.84 4.21 -4.20
CA LYS A 186 2.03 2.76 -4.29
C LYS A 186 1.73 2.07 -2.96
N GLU A 187 2.20 2.60 -1.84
CA GLU A 187 1.93 2.02 -0.51
C GLU A 187 0.45 2.13 -0.12
N VAL A 188 -0.20 3.25 -0.45
CA VAL A 188 -1.66 3.40 -0.26
C VAL A 188 -2.42 2.39 -1.12
N ALA A 189 -2.01 2.16 -2.37
CA ALA A 189 -2.61 1.16 -3.24
C ALA A 189 -2.38 -0.28 -2.73
N ALA A 190 -1.20 -0.58 -2.20
CA ALA A 190 -0.87 -1.87 -1.59
C ALA A 190 -1.76 -2.14 -0.37
N LEU A 191 -1.94 -1.15 0.52
CA LEU A 191 -2.86 -1.25 1.66
C LEU A 191 -4.30 -1.51 1.20
N LYS A 192 -4.80 -0.77 0.21
CA LYS A 192 -6.14 -1.01 -0.37
C LYS A 192 -6.28 -2.42 -0.94
N ALA A 193 -5.23 -2.98 -1.54
CA ALA A 193 -5.26 -4.32 -2.11
C ALA A 193 -5.39 -5.44 -1.07
N LEU A 194 -5.04 -5.19 0.20
CA LEU A 194 -5.19 -6.15 1.29
C LEU A 194 -6.62 -6.20 1.86
N VAL A 195 -7.46 -5.22 1.52
CA VAL A 195 -8.82 -5.07 2.05
C VAL A 195 -9.85 -5.26 0.93
N GLN A 196 -10.93 -5.98 1.25
CA GLN A 196 -12.09 -6.13 0.38
C GLN A 196 -13.37 -6.05 1.22
N ASP A 197 -14.26 -5.13 0.88
CA ASP A 197 -15.58 -4.96 1.53
C ASP A 197 -15.51 -4.89 3.07
N GLY A 198 -14.49 -4.21 3.59
CA GLY A 198 -14.27 -4.06 5.04
C GLY A 198 -13.76 -5.33 5.73
N ARG A 199 -13.22 -6.30 4.97
CA ARG A 199 -12.60 -7.54 5.44
C ARG A 199 -11.18 -7.67 4.88
N LEU A 200 -10.36 -8.49 5.53
CA LEU A 200 -9.09 -8.92 4.96
C LEU A 200 -9.34 -9.78 3.73
N ARG A 201 -8.57 -9.55 2.66
CA ARG A 201 -8.59 -10.43 1.48
C ARG A 201 -8.04 -11.81 1.80
N ASP A 202 -6.96 -11.86 2.57
CA ASP A 202 -6.39 -13.09 3.14
C ASP A 202 -6.80 -13.18 4.61
N ALA A 203 -7.80 -14.02 4.90
CA ALA A 203 -8.35 -14.21 6.24
C ALA A 203 -7.48 -15.17 7.08
N THR A 204 -6.19 -14.88 7.17
CA THR A 204 -5.21 -15.62 7.97
C THR A 204 -4.40 -14.66 8.85
N HIS A 205 -3.69 -15.21 9.84
CA HIS A 205 -2.74 -14.41 10.63
C HIS A 205 -1.68 -13.73 9.76
N GLY A 206 -1.18 -14.39 8.71
CA GLY A 206 -0.23 -13.80 7.77
C GLY A 206 -0.83 -12.61 7.01
N GLY A 207 -2.10 -12.72 6.61
CA GLY A 207 -2.85 -11.60 6.02
C GLY A 207 -3.02 -10.41 6.98
N LEU A 208 -3.28 -10.67 8.27
CA LEU A 208 -3.33 -9.62 9.29
C LEU A 208 -1.96 -8.96 9.49
N GLU A 209 -0.87 -9.73 9.57
CA GLU A 209 0.49 -9.19 9.71
C GLU A 209 0.87 -8.30 8.52
N ALA A 210 0.55 -8.74 7.30
CA ALA A 210 0.75 -7.93 6.09
C ALA A 210 -0.05 -6.61 6.14
N LEU A 211 -1.30 -6.65 6.59
CA LEU A 211 -2.13 -5.46 6.78
C LEU A 211 -1.49 -4.50 7.80
N LEU A 212 -1.09 -5.02 8.96
CA LEU A 212 -0.48 -4.23 10.03
C LEU A 212 0.79 -3.52 9.55
N ALA A 213 1.66 -4.23 8.82
CA ALA A 213 2.86 -3.67 8.24
C ALA A 213 2.56 -2.55 7.22
N ALA A 214 1.62 -2.78 6.30
CA ALA A 214 1.22 -1.77 5.31
C ALA A 214 0.59 -0.53 5.97
N MET A 215 -0.24 -0.72 7.01
CA MET A 215 -0.81 0.40 7.78
C MET A 215 0.26 1.22 8.50
N GLN A 216 1.27 0.55 9.07
CA GLN A 216 2.38 1.22 9.74
C GLN A 216 3.20 2.05 8.74
N GLU A 217 3.51 1.51 7.57
CA GLU A 217 4.27 2.20 6.52
C GLU A 217 3.53 3.47 6.04
N VAL A 218 2.25 3.34 5.69
CA VAL A 218 1.42 4.49 5.26
C VAL A 218 1.36 5.55 6.37
N ARG A 219 1.21 5.17 7.65
CA ARG A 219 1.22 6.13 8.76
C ARG A 219 2.56 6.83 8.94
N MET A 220 3.69 6.15 8.71
CA MET A 220 5.01 6.79 8.76
C MET A 220 5.11 7.86 7.66
N LEU A 221 4.73 7.52 6.43
CA LEU A 221 4.75 8.46 5.31
C LEU A 221 3.80 9.67 5.52
N VAL A 222 2.64 9.45 6.14
CA VAL A 222 1.74 10.55 6.55
C VAL A 222 2.39 11.47 7.59
N LYS A 223 3.12 10.91 8.56
CA LYS A 223 3.86 11.70 9.56
C LYS A 223 5.02 12.49 8.95
N GLU A 224 5.62 12.01 7.86
CA GLU A 224 6.65 12.73 7.09
C GLU A 224 6.07 13.90 6.26
N GLY A 225 4.76 14.11 6.29
CA GLY A 225 4.08 15.25 5.65
C GLY A 225 3.33 14.91 4.37
N LEU A 226 3.30 13.64 3.96
CA LEU A 226 2.53 13.19 2.78
C LEU A 226 1.08 12.91 3.19
N GLN A 227 0.25 13.95 3.22
CA GLN A 227 -1.17 13.83 3.54
C GLN A 227 -2.00 13.58 2.27
N SER A 228 -2.96 12.65 2.36
CA SER A 228 -3.95 12.39 1.30
C SER A 228 -5.23 11.86 1.91
N THR A 229 -6.37 12.36 1.43
CA THR A 229 -7.70 11.85 1.81
C THR A 229 -7.85 10.37 1.46
N GLU A 230 -7.16 9.90 0.41
CA GLU A 230 -7.14 8.49 0.05
C GLU A 230 -6.38 7.63 1.04
N ALA A 231 -5.29 8.15 1.61
CA ALA A 231 -4.52 7.45 2.63
C ALA A 231 -5.34 7.31 3.92
N ASP A 232 -6.05 8.36 4.33
CA ASP A 232 -6.95 8.32 5.48
C ASP A 232 -8.09 7.30 5.28
N ALA A 233 -8.67 7.26 4.08
CA ALA A 233 -9.69 6.28 3.74
C ALA A 233 -9.14 4.85 3.73
N ALA A 234 -7.94 4.64 3.17
CA ALA A 234 -7.29 3.33 3.16
C ALA A 234 -6.92 2.85 4.57
N LEU A 235 -6.41 3.75 5.42
CA LEU A 235 -6.11 3.45 6.82
C LEU A 235 -7.38 3.08 7.59
N LYS A 236 -8.48 3.84 7.44
CA LYS A 236 -9.77 3.49 8.06
C LYS A 236 -10.31 2.15 7.57
N ALA A 237 -10.20 1.87 6.27
CA ALA A 237 -10.61 0.59 5.71
C ALA A 237 -9.77 -0.57 6.30
N GLY A 238 -8.46 -0.35 6.44
CA GLY A 238 -7.54 -1.28 7.11
C GLY A 238 -7.91 -1.50 8.58
N GLU A 239 -8.18 -0.43 9.34
CA GLU A 239 -8.63 -0.53 10.74
C GLU A 239 -9.92 -1.34 10.87
N VAL A 240 -10.89 -1.12 9.97
CA VAL A 240 -12.15 -1.88 9.97
C VAL A 240 -11.90 -3.36 9.64
N ALA A 241 -11.08 -3.64 8.63
CA ALA A 241 -10.75 -5.02 8.22
C ALA A 241 -9.97 -5.78 9.29
N GLY A 242 -8.94 -5.16 9.86
CA GLY A 242 -8.16 -5.72 10.95
C GLY A 242 -9.00 -5.95 12.19
N ARG A 243 -9.83 -4.97 12.59
CA ARG A 243 -10.78 -5.14 13.70
C ARG A 243 -11.74 -6.30 13.43
N HIS A 244 -12.30 -6.39 12.23
CA HIS A 244 -13.20 -7.47 11.85
C HIS A 244 -12.54 -8.84 12.01
N PHE A 245 -11.29 -8.98 11.55
CA PHE A 245 -10.55 -10.23 11.73
C PHE A 245 -10.29 -10.54 13.21
N CYS A 246 -9.74 -9.58 13.97
CA CYS A 246 -9.42 -9.76 15.38
C CYS A 246 -10.64 -10.11 16.25
N GLU A 247 -11.81 -9.54 15.93
CA GLU A 247 -13.07 -9.76 16.65
C GLU A 247 -13.84 -11.00 16.17
N GLN A 248 -13.41 -11.62 15.07
CA GLN A 248 -14.11 -12.76 14.47
C GLN A 248 -14.30 -13.94 15.43
N PRO A 249 -13.28 -14.38 16.21
CA PRO A 249 -13.45 -15.51 17.12
C PRO A 249 -14.56 -15.31 18.15
N GLU A 250 -14.61 -14.15 18.80
CA GLU A 250 -15.64 -13.85 19.80
C GLU A 250 -17.03 -13.67 19.20
N ARG A 251 -17.13 -13.08 18.01
CA ARG A 251 -18.42 -13.02 17.30
C ARG A 251 -18.95 -14.40 16.98
N ARG A 252 -18.09 -15.31 16.52
CA ARG A 252 -18.46 -16.72 16.32
C ARG A 252 -18.88 -17.38 17.62
N SER A 253 -18.20 -17.09 18.73
CA SER A 253 -18.63 -17.61 20.03
C SER A 253 -20.02 -17.11 20.44
N ARG A 254 -20.31 -15.82 20.27
CA ARG A 254 -21.65 -15.26 20.56
C ARG A 254 -22.73 -15.87 19.69
N GLN A 255 -22.45 -16.05 18.40
CA GLN A 255 -23.37 -16.69 17.45
C GLN A 255 -23.62 -18.15 17.83
N SER A 256 -22.59 -18.87 18.23
CA SER A 256 -22.66 -20.25 18.70
C SER A 256 -23.47 -20.39 19.98
N ARG A 257 -23.21 -19.54 20.99
CA ARG A 257 -24.02 -19.45 22.21
C ARG A 257 -25.48 -19.14 21.91
N TRP A 258 -25.76 -18.23 20.97
CA TRP A 258 -27.11 -17.91 20.56
C TRP A 258 -27.80 -19.12 19.90
N LEU A 259 -27.12 -19.83 19.00
CA LEU A 259 -27.65 -21.04 18.36
C LEU A 259 -28.03 -22.08 19.41
N ARG A 260 -27.18 -22.33 20.42
CA ARG A 260 -27.49 -23.24 21.53
C ARG A 260 -28.72 -22.81 22.32
N GLN A 261 -28.83 -21.52 22.64
CA GLN A 261 -30.01 -20.98 23.33
C GLN A 261 -31.31 -21.16 22.53
N GLN A 262 -31.23 -21.23 21.20
CA GLN A 262 -32.38 -21.52 20.33
C GLN A 262 -32.58 -23.03 20.06
N GLY A 263 -31.77 -23.91 20.66
CA GLY A 263 -31.81 -25.35 20.40
C GLY A 263 -31.29 -25.74 19.01
N LEU A 264 -30.41 -24.93 18.43
CA LEU A 264 -29.79 -25.07 17.11
C LEU A 264 -28.26 -25.29 17.19
N GLY A 265 -27.72 -25.66 18.36
CA GLY A 265 -26.28 -25.88 18.53
C GLY A 265 -25.70 -26.91 17.54
N CYS A 266 -26.49 -27.93 17.20
CA CYS A 266 -26.12 -28.99 16.26
C CYS A 266 -25.80 -28.51 14.83
N CYS A 267 -26.27 -27.33 14.41
CA CYS A 267 -25.95 -26.78 13.09
C CYS A 267 -24.78 -25.80 13.09
N ARG A 268 -24.17 -25.50 14.25
CA ARG A 268 -23.03 -24.57 14.35
C ARG A 268 -21.92 -24.92 13.37
N GLU A 269 -21.44 -26.17 13.41
CA GLU A 269 -20.33 -26.60 12.57
C GLU A 269 -20.65 -26.53 11.07
N LEU A 270 -21.91 -26.82 10.71
CA LEU A 270 -22.38 -26.75 9.33
C LEU A 270 -22.40 -25.29 8.84
N LEU A 271 -22.93 -24.38 9.66
CA LEU A 271 -22.97 -22.96 9.34
C LEU A 271 -21.56 -22.34 9.29
N GLU A 272 -20.66 -22.77 10.16
CA GLU A 272 -19.27 -22.31 10.16
C GLU A 272 -18.52 -22.80 8.92
N ALA A 273 -18.65 -24.08 8.58
CA ALA A 273 -18.00 -24.66 7.40
C ALA A 273 -18.45 -24.02 6.09
N GLN A 274 -19.67 -23.48 6.05
CA GLN A 274 -20.24 -22.79 4.90
C GLN A 274 -20.08 -21.26 4.97
N GLY A 275 -19.37 -20.74 5.99
CA GLY A 275 -19.18 -19.30 6.18
C GLY A 275 -20.45 -18.51 6.50
N LEU A 276 -21.56 -19.19 6.82
CA LEU A 276 -22.85 -18.57 7.14
C LEU A 276 -22.97 -18.16 8.60
N LEU A 277 -22.17 -18.75 9.50
CA LEU A 277 -22.18 -18.41 10.92
C LEU A 277 -21.92 -16.90 11.11
N ASP A 278 -20.88 -16.38 10.46
CA ASP A 278 -20.51 -14.95 10.51
C ASP A 278 -21.61 -14.03 9.93
N CYS A 279 -22.51 -14.57 9.10
CA CYS A 279 -23.63 -13.86 8.49
C CYS A 279 -24.94 -13.95 9.29
N LEU A 280 -24.97 -14.68 10.40
CA LEU A 280 -26.17 -14.87 11.20
C LEU A 280 -26.77 -13.53 11.68
N GLY A 281 -25.93 -12.55 11.99
CA GLY A 281 -26.36 -11.20 12.38
C GLY A 281 -27.03 -10.37 11.28
N THR A 282 -26.68 -10.62 10.01
CA THR A 282 -27.23 -9.89 8.85
C THR A 282 -28.40 -10.62 8.20
N LEU A 283 -28.68 -11.86 8.60
CA LEU A 283 -29.78 -12.65 8.05
C LEU A 283 -31.13 -11.92 8.10
N ALA A 284 -31.39 -11.15 9.17
CA ALA A 284 -32.62 -10.37 9.27
C ALA A 284 -32.74 -9.26 8.21
N GLU A 285 -31.62 -8.68 7.79
CA GLU A 285 -31.58 -7.67 6.73
C GLU A 285 -31.74 -8.32 5.34
N GLU A 286 -31.15 -9.49 5.15
CA GLU A 286 -31.24 -10.25 3.90
C GLU A 286 -32.64 -10.84 3.64
N CYS A 287 -33.35 -11.22 4.71
CA CYS A 287 -34.72 -11.72 4.65
C CYS A 287 -35.77 -10.60 4.56
N ARG A 288 -35.38 -9.32 4.48
CA ARG A 288 -36.33 -8.21 4.54
C ARG A 288 -37.34 -8.29 3.39
N GLY A 289 -38.60 -8.52 3.73
CA GLY A 289 -39.71 -8.66 2.77
C GLY A 289 -39.82 -10.05 2.13
N SER A 290 -39.04 -11.04 2.57
CA SER A 290 -39.10 -12.42 2.10
C SER A 290 -39.56 -13.36 3.22
N ALA A 291 -40.47 -14.28 2.88
CA ALA A 291 -40.86 -15.40 3.75
C ALA A 291 -39.92 -16.62 3.62
N LYS A 292 -38.84 -16.48 2.85
CA LYS A 292 -37.86 -17.54 2.57
C LYS A 292 -36.45 -17.06 2.89
N LEU A 293 -35.60 -18.00 3.31
CA LEU A 293 -34.18 -17.74 3.50
C LEU A 293 -33.52 -17.31 2.17
N PRO A 294 -32.44 -16.53 2.19
CA PRO A 294 -31.71 -16.17 0.97
C PRO A 294 -31.10 -17.41 0.30
N GLU A 295 -30.85 -17.35 -1.01
CA GLU A 295 -30.36 -18.47 -1.82
C GLU A 295 -29.12 -19.15 -1.22
N ARG A 296 -28.16 -18.36 -0.73
CA ARG A 296 -26.94 -18.88 -0.07
C ARG A 296 -27.21 -19.73 1.18
N TRP A 297 -28.28 -19.44 1.91
CA TRP A 297 -28.70 -20.21 3.09
C TRP A 297 -29.47 -21.47 2.68
N GLN A 298 -30.23 -21.40 1.58
CA GLN A 298 -30.93 -22.57 1.01
C GLN A 298 -29.93 -23.60 0.45
N ALA A 299 -28.83 -23.13 -0.17
CA ALA A 299 -27.79 -23.99 -0.73
C ALA A 299 -27.14 -24.95 0.28
N VAL A 300 -27.14 -24.59 1.58
CA VAL A 300 -26.57 -25.40 2.67
C VAL A 300 -27.47 -26.57 3.08
N ARG A 301 -28.72 -26.62 2.58
CA ARG A 301 -29.68 -27.72 2.81
C ARG A 301 -29.88 -28.00 4.30
N LEU A 302 -30.18 -26.93 5.04
CA LEU A 302 -30.51 -27.00 6.46
C LEU A 302 -31.83 -27.76 6.67
N PRO A 303 -31.97 -28.54 7.76
CA PRO A 303 -33.25 -29.14 8.11
C PRO A 303 -34.38 -28.11 8.24
N LYS A 304 -35.60 -28.48 7.85
CA LYS A 304 -36.76 -27.56 7.77
C LYS A 304 -37.05 -26.83 9.07
N ARG A 305 -36.91 -27.50 10.22
CA ARG A 305 -37.08 -26.87 11.53
C ARG A 305 -36.05 -25.76 11.76
N ILE A 306 -34.79 -25.98 11.41
CA ILE A 306 -33.73 -24.97 11.54
C ILE A 306 -34.09 -23.75 10.69
N CYS A 307 -34.51 -23.97 9.44
CA CYS A 307 -34.99 -22.89 8.57
C CYS A 307 -36.17 -22.13 9.19
N SER A 308 -37.13 -22.84 9.76
CA SER A 308 -38.31 -22.26 10.40
C SER A 308 -37.98 -21.47 11.66
N VAL A 309 -37.08 -21.97 12.51
CA VAL A 309 -36.62 -21.26 13.73
C VAL A 309 -35.85 -20.01 13.36
N LEU A 310 -34.96 -20.06 12.36
CA LEU A 310 -34.25 -18.89 11.87
C LEU A 310 -35.21 -17.83 11.30
N LEU A 311 -36.15 -18.23 10.44
CA LEU A 311 -37.16 -17.33 9.89
C LEU A 311 -38.06 -16.73 10.98
N ALA A 312 -38.46 -17.54 11.97
CA ALA A 312 -39.24 -17.07 13.12
C ALA A 312 -38.45 -16.06 13.96
N ALA A 313 -37.16 -16.32 14.20
CA ALA A 313 -36.28 -15.42 14.96
C ALA A 313 -36.04 -14.08 14.23
N VAL A 314 -35.96 -14.12 12.90
CA VAL A 314 -35.93 -12.93 12.04
C VAL A 314 -37.25 -12.16 12.16
N ALA A 315 -38.39 -12.83 11.94
CA ALA A 315 -39.70 -12.21 11.99
C ALA A 315 -40.02 -11.59 13.35
N SER A 316 -39.60 -12.24 14.45
CA SER A 316 -39.77 -11.72 15.80
C SER A 316 -38.74 -10.66 16.19
N GLY A 317 -37.77 -10.35 15.33
CA GLY A 317 -36.67 -9.42 15.61
C GLY A 317 -35.74 -9.87 16.74
N LYS A 318 -35.75 -11.17 17.09
CA LYS A 318 -34.85 -11.78 18.09
C LYS A 318 -33.45 -11.97 17.52
N LEU A 319 -33.34 -12.09 16.19
CA LEU A 319 -32.09 -12.13 15.47
C LEU A 319 -31.77 -10.74 14.89
N ARG A 320 -30.72 -10.10 15.42
CA ARG A 320 -30.23 -8.79 14.96
C ARG A 320 -28.71 -8.73 15.04
N LYS A 321 -28.09 -7.96 14.15
CA LYS A 321 -26.64 -7.73 14.14
C LYS A 321 -26.11 -7.27 15.50
N THR A 322 -26.82 -6.35 16.16
CA THR A 322 -26.43 -5.79 17.46
C THR A 322 -26.34 -6.80 18.60
N LYS A 323 -26.92 -8.00 18.46
CA LYS A 323 -26.77 -9.07 19.45
C LYS A 323 -25.38 -9.71 19.44
N PHE A 324 -24.65 -9.53 18.35
CA PHE A 324 -23.32 -10.12 18.15
C PHE A 324 -22.22 -9.07 18.12
N ASP A 325 -22.56 -7.78 18.23
CA ASP A 325 -21.57 -6.72 18.36
C ASP A 325 -20.81 -6.89 19.67
N ILE A 326 -19.50 -6.70 19.62
CA ILE A 326 -18.63 -6.73 20.78
C ILE A 326 -18.54 -5.31 21.34
N LEU A 327 -18.86 -5.16 22.62
CA LEU A 327 -18.80 -3.85 23.26
C LEU A 327 -17.37 -3.55 23.71
N ASP A 328 -16.96 -2.29 23.62
CA ASP A 328 -15.57 -1.90 23.93
C ASP A 328 -15.13 -2.19 25.38
N ASN A 329 -16.11 -2.35 26.27
CA ASN A 329 -15.94 -2.52 27.70
C ASN A 329 -15.81 -3.99 28.12
N GLU A 330 -16.12 -4.91 27.22
CA GLU A 330 -16.06 -6.35 27.49
C GLU A 330 -14.62 -6.78 27.25
N VAL A 331 -13.85 -7.04 28.31
CA VAL A 331 -12.49 -7.60 28.18
C VAL A 331 -12.47 -8.95 28.90
N PRO A 332 -12.02 -10.03 28.26
CA PRO A 332 -11.96 -11.34 28.90
C PRO A 332 -11.15 -11.31 30.20
N HIS A 333 -11.56 -12.12 31.18
CA HIS A 333 -10.88 -12.18 32.46
C HIS A 333 -9.41 -12.57 32.29
N GLY A 334 -8.50 -11.89 32.99
CA GLY A 334 -7.06 -12.12 32.88
C GLY A 334 -6.36 -11.44 31.69
N TRP A 335 -7.09 -10.66 30.88
CA TRP A 335 -6.52 -9.88 29.77
C TRP A 335 -6.71 -8.37 29.97
N SER A 336 -5.78 -7.58 29.42
CA SER A 336 -5.92 -6.14 29.23
C SER A 336 -5.97 -5.83 27.73
N ARG A 337 -6.86 -4.91 27.35
CA ARG A 337 -6.98 -4.40 25.98
C ARG A 337 -6.14 -3.13 25.86
N GLU A 338 -5.17 -3.11 24.96
CA GLU A 338 -4.26 -1.98 24.75
C GLU A 338 -4.37 -1.46 23.31
N PHE A 339 -4.36 -0.14 23.11
CA PHE A 339 -4.43 0.47 21.77
C PHE A 339 -3.04 0.68 21.20
N SER A 340 -2.77 0.10 20.04
CA SER A 340 -1.54 0.33 19.27
C SER A 340 -1.70 1.57 18.39
N GLN A 341 -0.92 2.61 18.67
CA GLN A 341 -0.91 3.83 17.84
C GLN A 341 -0.30 3.60 16.45
N SER A 342 0.63 2.65 16.31
CA SER A 342 1.24 2.33 15.02
C SER A 342 0.29 1.55 14.12
N ALA A 343 -0.52 0.65 14.68
CA ALA A 343 -1.48 -0.14 13.93
C ALA A 343 -2.88 0.51 13.84
N GLY A 344 -3.26 1.38 14.77
CA GLY A 344 -4.63 1.88 14.91
C GLY A 344 -5.62 0.83 15.40
N LEU A 345 -5.12 -0.25 16.00
CA LEU A 345 -5.89 -1.41 16.43
C LEU A 345 -5.62 -1.72 17.89
N HIS A 346 -6.58 -2.39 18.52
CA HIS A 346 -6.41 -2.92 19.86
C HIS A 346 -5.79 -4.32 19.80
N TYR A 347 -4.87 -4.60 20.72
CA TYR A 347 -4.38 -5.94 21.01
C TYR A 347 -4.67 -6.30 22.46
N PHE A 348 -4.58 -7.59 22.76
CA PHE A 348 -4.79 -8.14 24.08
C PHE A 348 -3.47 -8.59 24.68
N LYS A 349 -3.23 -8.21 25.93
CA LYS A 349 -2.06 -8.60 26.71
C LYS A 349 -2.51 -9.34 27.96
N ARG A 350 -1.87 -10.45 28.30
CA ARG A 350 -2.18 -11.18 29.54
C ARG A 350 -1.78 -10.33 30.74
N MET A 351 -2.68 -10.20 31.72
CA MET A 351 -2.40 -9.51 32.99
C MET A 351 -1.40 -10.29 33.86
N TYR A 352 -1.49 -11.62 33.81
CA TYR A 352 -0.62 -12.53 34.55
C TYR A 352 0.19 -13.39 33.58
N GLY A 353 1.40 -12.94 33.22
CA GLY A 353 2.35 -13.70 32.40
C GLY A 353 2.86 -12.94 31.17
N LYS A 354 3.49 -13.68 30.24
CA LYS A 354 3.95 -13.17 28.94
C LYS A 354 3.01 -13.70 27.86
N GLY A 355 2.38 -12.79 27.12
CA GLY A 355 1.52 -13.14 26.00
C GLY A 355 0.80 -11.92 25.46
N THR A 356 0.94 -11.68 24.17
CA THR A 356 0.20 -10.66 23.41
C THR A 356 -0.42 -11.31 22.20
N GLN A 357 -1.66 -10.95 21.88
CA GLN A 357 -2.33 -11.41 20.68
C GLN A 357 -3.25 -10.31 20.14
N TRP A 358 -3.47 -10.32 18.83
CA TRP A 358 -4.40 -9.38 18.20
C TRP A 358 -5.84 -9.87 18.28
N GLU A 359 -6.03 -11.19 18.20
CA GLU A 359 -7.35 -11.80 18.24
C GLU A 359 -7.97 -11.74 19.62
N TRP A 360 -9.30 -11.64 19.63
CA TRP A 360 -10.09 -11.66 20.84
C TRP A 360 -9.90 -12.99 21.60
N PRO A 361 -9.46 -12.96 22.87
CA PRO A 361 -9.33 -14.17 23.66
C PRO A 361 -10.70 -14.83 23.85
N THR A 362 -10.85 -16.06 23.37
CA THR A 362 -12.08 -16.84 23.50
C THR A 362 -11.82 -18.06 24.37
N GLU A 363 -12.82 -18.46 25.15
CA GLU A 363 -12.79 -19.72 25.90
C GLU A 363 -13.13 -20.88 24.97
N ASP A 364 -12.55 -22.05 25.23
CA ASP A 364 -12.89 -23.26 24.47
C ASP A 364 -14.37 -23.56 24.63
N GLU A 365 -15.10 -23.55 23.51
CA GLU A 365 -16.52 -23.86 23.54
C GLU A 365 -16.75 -25.37 23.74
N PRO A 366 -17.77 -25.77 24.52
CA PRO A 366 -18.15 -27.17 24.61
C PRO A 366 -18.48 -27.70 23.21
N VAL A 367 -18.13 -28.97 22.96
CA VAL A 367 -18.45 -29.65 21.71
C VAL A 367 -19.96 -29.89 21.67
N ASP A 368 -20.61 -29.46 20.58
CA ASP A 368 -22.02 -29.78 20.35
C ASP A 368 -22.13 -31.26 20.01
N ASP A 369 -22.98 -31.99 20.74
CA ASP A 369 -23.28 -33.39 20.48
C ASP A 369 -24.77 -33.57 20.18
N ILE A 370 -25.13 -34.73 19.63
CA ILE A 370 -26.53 -35.13 19.49
C ILE A 370 -27.07 -35.40 20.88
N ASP A 371 -28.21 -34.80 21.22
CA ASP A 371 -28.92 -35.09 22.48
C ASP A 371 -29.49 -36.51 22.42
N GLU A 372 -28.65 -37.50 22.72
CA GLU A 372 -29.02 -38.91 22.70
C GLU A 372 -29.91 -39.24 23.91
N PRO A 373 -31.05 -39.94 23.72
CA PRO A 373 -31.81 -40.45 24.85
C PRO A 373 -30.93 -41.40 25.70
N PRO A 374 -31.12 -41.46 27.02
CA PRO A 374 -30.26 -42.25 27.89
C PRO A 374 -30.30 -43.73 27.52
N VAL A 375 -29.20 -44.44 27.78
CA VAL A 375 -29.14 -45.88 27.57
C VAL A 375 -30.15 -46.53 28.53
N PRO A 376 -31.05 -47.41 28.05
CA PRO A 376 -32.04 -48.02 28.92
C PRO A 376 -31.39 -48.86 30.03
N ASP A 377 -31.76 -48.62 31.29
CA ASP A 377 -31.18 -49.23 32.50
C ASP A 377 -31.35 -50.75 32.60
N CYS A 378 -32.20 -51.34 31.76
CA CYS A 378 -32.46 -52.77 31.75
C CYS A 378 -31.94 -53.43 30.47
N PRO A 379 -31.00 -54.39 30.56
CA PRO A 379 -30.75 -55.34 29.50
C PRO A 379 -31.91 -56.35 29.54
N ARG A 380 -33.13 -55.97 29.14
CA ARG A 380 -34.09 -56.98 28.71
C ARG A 380 -33.68 -57.39 27.29
N PRO A 381 -33.15 -58.61 27.07
CA PRO A 381 -32.99 -59.17 25.74
C PRO A 381 -34.39 -59.50 25.23
N GLY A 382 -35.08 -58.47 24.76
CA GLY A 382 -36.38 -58.60 24.14
C GLY A 382 -36.49 -57.43 23.21
N ALA A 383 -36.78 -57.70 21.94
CA ALA A 383 -37.31 -56.67 21.07
C ALA A 383 -38.61 -56.11 21.70
N ALA A 384 -39.10 -54.96 21.23
CA ALA A 384 -40.38 -54.41 21.68
C ALA A 384 -41.56 -55.37 21.39
N CYS A 385 -41.78 -56.42 22.19
CA CYS A 385 -42.82 -57.42 21.92
C CYS A 385 -44.20 -56.78 21.98
N TYR A 386 -44.95 -56.82 20.89
CA TYR A 386 -46.38 -56.57 20.95
C TYR A 386 -47.04 -57.89 21.35
N VAL A 387 -47.42 -58.05 22.61
CA VAL A 387 -48.07 -59.27 23.10
C VAL A 387 -49.56 -59.14 22.82
N GLY A 388 -50.03 -59.85 21.79
CA GLY A 388 -51.45 -60.05 21.55
C GLY A 388 -51.80 -61.51 21.82
N ASP A 389 -52.69 -61.76 22.77
CA ASP A 389 -53.46 -63.01 22.78
C ASP A 389 -54.63 -62.86 21.81
N THR A 390 -55.10 -63.94 21.20
CA THR A 390 -56.24 -63.97 20.27
C THR A 390 -57.54 -63.39 20.85
N GLU A 391 -57.57 -63.12 22.16
CA GLU A 391 -58.71 -62.59 22.91
C GLU A 391 -58.44 -61.24 23.62
N CYS A 392 -57.22 -60.68 23.53
CA CYS A 392 -56.84 -59.43 24.21
C CYS A 392 -56.29 -58.37 23.23
N PRO A 393 -56.54 -57.06 23.49
CA PRO A 393 -55.96 -55.99 22.70
C PRO A 393 -54.43 -56.03 22.81
N VAL A 394 -53.76 -55.86 21.68
CA VAL A 394 -52.29 -55.83 21.55
C VAL A 394 -51.67 -54.93 22.63
N ARG A 395 -50.73 -55.47 23.41
CA ARG A 395 -49.98 -54.76 24.46
C ARG A 395 -48.55 -54.51 24.02
N CYS A 396 -48.06 -53.28 24.18
CA CYS A 396 -46.64 -52.99 23.97
C CYS A 396 -45.80 -53.46 25.17
N ALA A 397 -44.92 -54.46 25.02
CA ALA A 397 -44.10 -55.01 26.11
C ALA A 397 -43.01 -54.07 26.66
N LEU A 398 -42.86 -52.87 26.07
CA LEU A 398 -41.97 -51.83 26.61
C LEU A 398 -42.71 -50.81 27.47
N CYS A 399 -44.04 -50.65 27.35
CA CYS A 399 -44.77 -49.66 28.13
C CYS A 399 -46.08 -50.18 28.75
N ASP A 400 -46.41 -51.46 28.54
CA ASP A 400 -47.60 -52.16 29.02
C ASP A 400 -48.94 -51.49 28.67
N VAL A 401 -48.94 -50.55 27.72
CA VAL A 401 -50.15 -49.88 27.23
C VAL A 401 -50.91 -50.82 26.28
N THR A 402 -52.18 -51.05 26.61
CA THR A 402 -53.16 -51.80 25.81
C THR A 402 -53.79 -50.92 24.72
N GLY A 403 -53.80 -51.38 23.47
CA GLY A 403 -54.55 -50.74 22.37
C GLY A 403 -53.80 -50.77 21.03
N GLU A 404 -54.45 -50.30 19.96
CA GLU A 404 -53.89 -50.10 18.60
C GLU A 404 -52.82 -48.98 18.55
N VAL A 405 -51.94 -48.88 19.54
CA VAL A 405 -50.94 -47.83 19.59
C VAL A 405 -49.66 -48.31 18.92
N GLN A 406 -49.58 -48.03 17.62
CA GLN A 406 -48.45 -48.28 16.73
C GLN A 406 -47.27 -47.31 17.03
N HIS A 407 -46.75 -47.31 18.27
CA HIS A 407 -45.63 -46.45 18.66
C HIS A 407 -44.42 -46.61 17.74
N TRP A 408 -44.15 -47.85 17.29
CA TRP A 408 -43.05 -48.16 16.38
C TRP A 408 -43.27 -47.64 14.96
N GLU A 409 -44.51 -47.74 14.46
CA GLU A 409 -44.92 -47.19 13.15
C GLU A 409 -44.80 -45.67 13.16
N ARG A 410 -45.27 -44.98 14.22
CA ARG A 410 -45.13 -43.52 14.35
C ARG A 410 -43.66 -43.05 14.32
N LEU A 411 -42.75 -43.80 14.96
CA LEU A 411 -41.33 -43.50 14.91
C LEU A 411 -40.74 -43.77 13.51
N SER A 412 -41.20 -44.84 12.85
CA SER A 412 -40.80 -45.17 11.47
C SER A 412 -41.32 -44.14 10.46
N ASP A 413 -42.55 -43.67 10.63
CA ASP A 413 -43.16 -42.59 9.85
C ASP A 413 -42.41 -41.27 10.04
N ALA A 414 -41.96 -40.96 11.26
CA ALA A 414 -41.12 -39.80 11.53
C ALA A 414 -39.78 -39.89 10.77
N VAL A 415 -39.13 -41.06 10.74
CA VAL A 415 -37.91 -41.27 9.94
C VAL A 415 -38.21 -41.16 8.44
N GLN A 416 -39.33 -41.73 7.98
CA GLN A 416 -39.72 -41.72 6.57
C GLN A 416 -40.04 -40.31 6.08
N ALA A 417 -40.77 -39.53 6.88
CA ALA A 417 -41.05 -38.12 6.62
C ALA A 417 -39.76 -37.31 6.54
N LEU A 418 -38.84 -37.48 7.50
CA LEU A 418 -37.54 -36.81 7.47
C LEU A 418 -36.71 -37.20 6.23
N ARG A 419 -36.74 -38.49 5.84
CA ARG A 419 -36.04 -38.98 4.65
C ARG A 419 -36.60 -38.35 3.37
N LEU A 420 -37.92 -38.27 3.23
CA LEU A 420 -38.57 -37.63 2.09
C LEU A 420 -38.23 -36.15 2.02
N ASP A 421 -38.28 -35.47 3.17
CA ASP A 421 -37.89 -34.07 3.28
C ASP A 421 -36.44 -33.87 2.85
N TYR A 422 -35.54 -34.73 3.31
CA TYR A 422 -34.15 -34.67 2.90
C TYR A 422 -33.97 -34.89 1.39
N MET A 423 -34.67 -35.87 0.81
CA MET A 423 -34.63 -36.11 -0.64
C MET A 423 -35.12 -34.91 -1.46
N LEU A 424 -36.16 -34.23 -0.99
CA LEU A 424 -36.66 -33.00 -1.63
C LEU A 424 -35.61 -31.89 -1.59
N GLU A 425 -34.95 -31.69 -0.44
CA GLU A 425 -33.85 -30.72 -0.30
C GLU A 425 -32.63 -31.06 -1.18
N LEU A 426 -32.39 -32.34 -1.45
CA LEU A 426 -31.36 -32.76 -2.41
C LEU A 426 -31.75 -32.51 -3.88
N GLY A 427 -33.01 -32.14 -4.16
CA GLY A 427 -33.53 -31.97 -5.52
C GLY A 427 -33.74 -33.31 -6.24
N TRP A 428 -33.86 -34.42 -5.50
CA TRP A 428 -33.97 -35.77 -6.05
C TRP A 428 -35.39 -36.10 -6.49
N GLY A 429 -35.87 -35.34 -7.49
CA GLY A 429 -37.02 -35.68 -8.30
C GLY A 429 -36.56 -35.98 -9.73
N SER A 430 -36.55 -37.27 -10.11
CA SER A 430 -36.54 -37.75 -11.50
C SER A 430 -35.23 -38.19 -12.20
N SER A 431 -34.08 -38.38 -11.53
CA SER A 431 -33.01 -39.20 -12.14
C SER A 431 -32.32 -40.08 -11.10
N LEU A 432 -32.68 -41.36 -11.13
CA LEU A 432 -32.11 -42.43 -10.35
C LEU A 432 -30.66 -42.67 -10.80
N VAL A 433 -29.77 -42.77 -9.82
CA VAL A 433 -28.67 -43.75 -9.84
C VAL A 433 -27.76 -43.63 -11.06
N HIS A 434 -26.88 -42.64 -11.10
CA HIS A 434 -25.58 -42.88 -11.72
C HIS A 434 -24.48 -42.04 -11.06
N GLU A 435 -23.52 -42.80 -10.53
CA GLU A 435 -22.13 -42.46 -10.23
C GLU A 435 -21.85 -41.67 -8.94
N ASP A 436 -20.93 -42.26 -8.17
CA ASP A 436 -20.15 -41.73 -7.06
C ASP A 436 -19.38 -40.46 -7.46
N THR A 437 -20.09 -39.43 -7.92
CA THR A 437 -19.55 -38.13 -8.27
C THR A 437 -19.31 -37.37 -6.97
N GLY A 438 -18.19 -37.70 -6.33
CA GLY A 438 -17.43 -36.85 -5.41
C GLY A 438 -18.25 -35.87 -4.57
N HIS A 439 -19.24 -36.35 -3.81
CA HIS A 439 -19.92 -35.48 -2.87
C HIS A 439 -18.94 -35.11 -1.77
N GLU A 440 -18.51 -33.84 -1.79
CA GLU A 440 -17.59 -33.29 -0.80
C GLU A 440 -18.11 -33.55 0.62
N VAL A 441 -17.18 -33.89 1.51
CA VAL A 441 -17.49 -34.06 2.93
C VAL A 441 -17.89 -32.69 3.48
N VAL A 442 -19.15 -32.56 3.89
CA VAL A 442 -19.67 -31.32 4.47
C VAL A 442 -19.59 -31.43 6.00
N LYS A 443 -18.65 -30.69 6.60
CA LYS A 443 -18.50 -30.65 8.06
C LYS A 443 -19.81 -30.21 8.74
N GLY A 444 -20.17 -30.83 9.85
CA GLY A 444 -21.41 -30.54 10.60
C GLY A 444 -22.72 -31.06 9.98
N LEU A 445 -22.74 -31.53 8.72
CA LEU A 445 -23.97 -31.97 8.06
C LEU A 445 -24.64 -33.16 8.76
N LYS A 446 -23.85 -34.15 9.16
CA LYS A 446 -24.31 -35.31 9.93
C LYS A 446 -24.97 -34.87 11.24
N LEU A 447 -24.30 -34.00 12.00
CA LEU A 447 -24.77 -33.53 13.30
C LEU A 447 -26.12 -32.81 13.17
N ALA A 448 -26.25 -31.92 12.19
CA ALA A 448 -27.49 -31.19 11.94
C ALA A 448 -28.68 -32.11 11.62
N TRP A 449 -28.50 -33.09 10.72
CA TRP A 449 -29.59 -33.97 10.28
C TRP A 449 -29.94 -35.07 11.30
N PHE A 450 -28.98 -35.56 12.08
CA PHE A 450 -29.28 -36.53 13.14
C PHE A 450 -29.85 -35.88 14.41
N ALA A 451 -29.54 -34.61 14.68
CA ALA A 451 -30.24 -33.84 15.68
C ALA A 451 -31.70 -33.55 15.26
N GLU A 452 -31.94 -33.30 13.97
CA GLU A 452 -33.32 -33.21 13.45
C GLU A 452 -34.06 -34.53 13.62
N LEU A 453 -33.40 -35.66 13.34
CA LEU A 453 -33.98 -36.98 13.57
C LEU A 453 -34.32 -37.21 15.05
N ALA A 454 -33.41 -36.92 15.97
CA ALA A 454 -33.67 -37.04 17.41
C ALA A 454 -34.89 -36.22 17.84
N TRP A 455 -35.03 -35.00 17.28
CA TRP A 455 -36.17 -34.15 17.53
C TRP A 455 -37.47 -34.73 16.95
N CYS A 456 -37.47 -35.18 15.68
CA CYS A 456 -38.64 -35.79 15.05
C CYS A 456 -39.14 -37.03 15.82
N LEU A 457 -38.21 -37.86 16.30
CA LEU A 457 -38.54 -39.04 17.12
C LEU A 457 -39.13 -38.65 18.47
N SER A 458 -38.58 -37.62 19.12
CA SER A 458 -39.12 -37.09 20.37
C SER A 458 -40.53 -36.48 20.18
N ALA A 459 -40.75 -35.80 19.04
CA ALA A 459 -42.04 -35.19 18.70
C ALA A 459 -43.13 -36.21 18.35
N ALA A 460 -42.77 -37.45 18.03
CA ALA A 460 -43.72 -38.55 17.76
C ALA A 460 -44.48 -39.01 19.02
N LYS A 461 -44.15 -38.47 20.21
CA LYS A 461 -44.82 -38.76 21.50
C LYS A 461 -44.85 -40.25 21.85
N ALA A 462 -43.80 -40.99 21.47
CA ALA A 462 -43.62 -42.36 21.93
C ALA A 462 -43.20 -42.38 23.41
N PRO A 463 -43.58 -43.41 24.18
CA PRO A 463 -43.09 -43.60 25.55
C PRO A 463 -41.56 -43.59 25.60
N ALA A 464 -40.98 -43.03 26.68
CA ALA A 464 -39.54 -42.84 26.80
C ALA A 464 -38.74 -44.13 26.55
N LEU A 465 -39.18 -45.27 27.08
CA LEU A 465 -38.49 -46.56 26.90
C LEU A 465 -38.54 -47.06 25.45
N VAL A 466 -39.64 -46.81 24.73
CA VAL A 466 -39.78 -47.14 23.30
C VAL A 466 -38.83 -46.28 22.47
N HIS A 467 -38.77 -44.98 22.77
CA HIS A 467 -37.88 -44.04 22.10
C HIS A 467 -36.39 -44.40 22.33
N GLN A 468 -36.00 -44.69 23.58
CA GLN A 468 -34.64 -45.14 23.92
C GLN A 468 -34.25 -46.41 23.17
N ASN A 469 -35.15 -47.41 23.14
CA ASN A 469 -34.90 -48.66 22.42
C ASN A 469 -34.77 -48.44 20.92
N PHE A 470 -35.65 -47.62 20.32
CA PHE A 470 -35.59 -47.29 18.90
C PHE A 470 -34.28 -46.57 18.56
N TRP A 471 -33.89 -45.58 19.36
CA TRP A 471 -32.64 -44.85 19.17
C TRP A 471 -31.42 -45.77 19.21
N HIS A 472 -31.21 -46.48 20.32
CA HIS A 472 -29.98 -47.26 20.53
C HIS A 472 -29.89 -48.51 19.65
N ARG A 473 -31.02 -49.11 19.25
CA ARG A 473 -31.03 -50.38 18.49
C ARG A 473 -31.31 -50.24 17.00
N VAL A 474 -31.85 -49.11 16.55
CA VAL A 474 -32.20 -48.86 15.15
C VAL A 474 -31.44 -47.66 14.60
N VAL A 475 -31.40 -46.53 15.30
CA VAL A 475 -30.78 -45.30 14.78
C VAL A 475 -29.27 -45.32 14.94
N ARG A 476 -28.79 -45.46 16.19
CA ARG A 476 -27.37 -45.34 16.55
C ARG A 476 -26.43 -46.25 15.75
N PRO A 477 -26.74 -47.53 15.49
CA PRO A 477 -25.85 -48.42 14.71
C PRO A 477 -25.69 -48.01 13.24
N HIS A 478 -26.58 -47.16 12.73
CA HIS A 478 -26.63 -46.76 11.34
C HIS A 478 -26.25 -45.29 11.12
N ILE A 479 -25.81 -44.57 12.16
CA ILE A 479 -25.24 -43.23 12.01
C ILE A 479 -23.95 -43.33 11.16
N PRO A 480 -23.85 -42.59 10.04
CA PRO A 480 -22.71 -42.73 9.13
C PRO A 480 -21.45 -42.12 9.74
N ASN A 481 -20.29 -42.71 9.44
CA ASN A 481 -18.99 -42.12 9.77
C ASN A 481 -18.66 -40.91 8.89
N GLN A 482 -19.21 -40.86 7.68
CA GLN A 482 -18.98 -39.79 6.71
C GLN A 482 -20.12 -38.76 6.73
N SER A 483 -19.76 -37.48 6.67
CA SER A 483 -20.72 -36.37 6.59
C SER A 483 -21.02 -35.98 5.13
N THR A 484 -21.41 -36.95 4.31
CA THR A 484 -21.83 -36.69 2.92
C THR A 484 -23.34 -36.83 2.76
N PRO A 485 -23.96 -36.10 1.81
CA PRO A 485 -25.39 -36.19 1.61
C PRO A 485 -25.90 -37.59 1.29
N ILE A 486 -25.18 -38.33 0.45
CA ILE A 486 -25.52 -39.71 0.12
C ILE A 486 -25.42 -40.63 1.34
N ALA A 487 -24.39 -40.47 2.18
CA ALA A 487 -24.23 -41.31 3.37
C ALA A 487 -25.38 -41.12 4.36
N ILE A 488 -25.86 -39.87 4.54
CA ILE A 488 -27.02 -39.57 5.39
C ILE A 488 -28.29 -40.21 4.80
N LEU A 489 -28.51 -40.08 3.49
CA LEU A 489 -29.68 -40.68 2.84
C LEU A 489 -29.67 -42.21 2.91
N LYS A 490 -28.51 -42.85 2.69
CA LYS A 490 -28.32 -44.29 2.85
C LYS A 490 -28.58 -44.72 4.30
N ALA A 491 -28.06 -43.98 5.27
CA ALA A 491 -28.29 -44.23 6.69
C ALA A 491 -29.79 -44.18 7.06
N LEU A 492 -30.52 -43.14 6.63
CA LEU A 492 -31.97 -43.04 6.86
C LEU A 492 -32.74 -44.21 6.21
N GLY A 493 -32.31 -44.66 5.03
CA GLY A 493 -32.86 -45.85 4.37
C GLY A 493 -32.62 -47.13 5.16
N GLU A 494 -31.40 -47.33 5.68
CA GLU A 494 -31.06 -48.48 6.52
C GLU A 494 -31.79 -48.47 7.86
N ILE A 495 -31.96 -47.31 8.49
CA ILE A 495 -32.77 -47.13 9.71
C ILE A 495 -34.20 -47.61 9.46
N LEU A 496 -34.83 -47.20 8.35
CA LEU A 496 -36.19 -47.64 7.98
C LEU A 496 -36.26 -49.14 7.70
N ARG A 497 -35.29 -49.68 6.96
CA ARG A 497 -35.20 -51.12 6.68
C ARG A 497 -35.07 -51.90 7.99
N LYS A 498 -34.23 -51.44 8.92
CA LYS A 498 -34.03 -52.10 10.21
C LYS A 498 -35.26 -51.97 11.11
N ALA A 499 -35.91 -50.81 11.14
CA ALA A 499 -37.16 -50.58 11.85
C ALA A 499 -38.23 -51.59 11.42
N ARG A 500 -38.43 -51.78 10.10
CA ARG A 500 -39.38 -52.76 9.52
C ARG A 500 -38.99 -54.22 9.77
N SER A 501 -37.69 -54.55 9.70
CA SER A 501 -37.25 -55.92 9.97
C SER A 501 -37.52 -56.34 11.41
N ARG A 502 -37.25 -55.44 12.37
CA ARG A 502 -37.54 -55.69 13.78
C ARG A 502 -39.04 -55.71 14.03
N GLU A 503 -39.82 -54.87 13.36
CA GLU A 503 -41.28 -54.93 13.41
C GLU A 503 -41.81 -56.32 13.00
N ARG A 504 -41.31 -56.92 11.92
CA ARG A 504 -41.69 -58.29 11.52
C ARG A 504 -41.24 -59.35 12.52
N GLU A 505 -39.99 -59.28 13.00
CA GLU A 505 -39.51 -60.16 14.09
C GLU A 505 -40.41 -60.07 15.33
N LEU A 506 -41.04 -58.91 15.57
CA LEU A 506 -41.92 -58.66 16.71
C LEU A 506 -43.33 -59.19 16.57
N PHE A 507 -43.85 -59.33 15.35
CA PHE A 507 -45.19 -59.84 15.07
C PHE A 507 -45.19 -61.34 14.69
N ASP A 508 -44.08 -61.87 14.17
CA ASP A 508 -43.97 -63.26 13.69
C ASP A 508 -43.39 -64.23 14.74
N THR A 509 -42.94 -63.74 15.91
CA THR A 509 -42.47 -64.63 16.99
C THR A 509 -43.65 -65.06 17.86
N PRO A 510 -44.08 -66.34 17.84
CA PRO A 510 -45.13 -66.80 18.75
C PRO A 510 -44.66 -66.61 20.20
N PRO A 511 -45.57 -66.32 21.15
CA PRO A 511 -45.20 -66.26 22.55
C PRO A 511 -44.50 -67.57 22.91
N ALA A 512 -43.24 -67.47 23.33
CA ALA A 512 -42.55 -68.63 23.88
C ALA A 512 -43.47 -69.17 24.99
N ALA A 513 -43.96 -70.39 24.80
CA ALA A 513 -44.80 -71.06 25.76
C ALA A 513 -44.14 -70.87 27.13
N ALA A 514 -44.86 -70.22 28.05
CA ALA A 514 -44.42 -70.12 29.42
C ALA A 514 -44.25 -71.55 29.93
N SER A 515 -43.01 -72.04 29.89
CA SER A 515 -42.62 -73.23 30.62
C SER A 515 -42.96 -72.94 32.06
N ALA A 516 -43.98 -73.64 32.55
CA ALA A 516 -44.49 -73.55 33.89
C ALA A 516 -43.34 -73.56 34.90
N PRO A 517 -43.43 -72.78 36.00
CA PRO A 517 -42.44 -72.88 37.06
C PRO A 517 -42.49 -74.32 37.59
N GLU A 518 -41.41 -75.05 37.32
CA GLU A 518 -41.14 -76.35 37.92
C GLU A 518 -41.19 -76.17 39.43
N ALA A 519 -42.06 -76.95 40.09
CA ALA A 519 -42.31 -76.87 41.51
C ALA A 519 -40.99 -76.97 42.29
N GLN A 520 -40.63 -75.89 42.98
CA GLN A 520 -39.51 -75.91 43.92
C GLN A 520 -39.92 -76.70 45.16
N ASP A 521 -39.12 -77.73 45.42
CA ASP A 521 -39.10 -78.62 46.56
C ASP A 521 -39.07 -77.85 47.91
N PRO A 522 -40.02 -78.07 48.85
CA PRO A 522 -40.15 -77.27 50.06
C PRO A 522 -39.19 -77.67 51.20
N ALA A 523 -38.04 -78.27 50.89
CA ALA A 523 -37.12 -78.85 51.87
C ALA A 523 -35.69 -78.29 51.78
N ALA A 524 -35.54 -76.97 51.81
CA ALA A 524 -34.22 -76.35 51.99
C ALA A 524 -34.29 -74.96 52.65
N CYS A 525 -34.77 -74.90 53.89
CA CYS A 525 -34.41 -73.85 54.86
C CYS A 525 -34.42 -74.48 56.26
N ARG A 526 -33.22 -74.72 56.79
CA ARG A 526 -32.97 -74.83 58.24
C ARG A 526 -32.44 -73.50 58.73
#